data_AF-A0A0C1RMQ1-F1
#
_entry.id   AF-A0A0C1RMQ1-F1
#
_cell.length_a   1.000
_cell.length_b   1.000
_cell.length_c   1.000
_cell.angle_alpha   90.00
_cell.angle_beta   90.00
_cell.angle_gamma   90.00
#
_symmetry.space_group_name_H-M   'P 1'
#
loop_
_entity.id
_entity.type
_entity.pdbx_description
1 polymer ?
#
loop_
_entity_poly.entity_id
_entity_poly.type
_entity_poly.pdbx_seq_one_letter_code
_entity_poly.pdbx_strand_id
1 'polypeptide(L)'
;MNILNEIIFRPTKYMMASYLTSDVNNASIDTCYVKEVKKYQTGISHPSFNEEHWVIVEEYDDEITAKTGHEKWVKAFEKWLPKELKDVINNTIYKREFFE
;
A
#
# COMPACT_ATOMS: atom_id res chain seq x y z
N MET A 1 22.76 12.16 17.85
CA MET A 1 21.56 12.33 17.00
C MET A 1 21.28 10.96 16.39
N ASN A 2 20.23 10.28 16.87
CA ASN A 2 19.99 8.87 16.57
C ASN A 2 19.33 8.71 15.19
N ILE A 3 20.04 8.06 14.26
CA ILE A 3 19.62 7.84 12.86
C ILE A 3 18.60 6.67 12.75
N LEU A 4 18.25 6.05 13.88
CA LEU A 4 17.42 4.83 13.92
C LEU A 4 15.90 5.07 13.83
N ASN A 5 15.44 6.33 13.88
CA ASN A 5 14.00 6.64 13.87
C ASN A 5 13.44 7.00 12.48
N GLU A 6 14.26 7.03 11.42
CA GLU A 6 13.79 7.41 10.07
C GLU A 6 13.43 6.22 9.16
N ILE A 7 13.69 4.99 9.61
CA ILE A 7 13.50 3.79 8.77
C ILE A 7 12.16 3.09 9.08
N ILE A 8 11.61 3.23 10.28
CA ILE A 8 10.41 2.47 10.73
C ILE A 8 9.09 3.23 10.48
N PHE A 9 9.12 4.46 9.95
CA PHE A 9 7.90 5.27 9.76
C PHE A 9 7.87 5.99 8.41
N ARG A 10 7.51 5.26 7.35
CA ARG A 10 7.05 5.88 6.09
C ARG A 10 5.65 5.37 5.74
N PRO A 11 4.61 6.01 6.30
CA PRO A 11 3.49 6.42 5.45
C PRO A 11 2.87 7.80 5.73
N THR A 12 3.28 8.57 6.74
CA THR A 12 2.39 9.63 7.29
C THR A 12 2.80 11.09 7.10
N LYS A 13 4.00 11.42 6.64
CA LYS A 13 4.37 12.85 6.49
C LYS A 13 3.74 13.51 5.24
N TYR A 14 3.31 12.72 4.26
CA TYR A 14 2.93 13.21 2.92
C TYR A 14 1.56 12.71 2.42
N MET A 15 1.00 11.67 3.04
CA MET A 15 -0.39 11.27 2.78
C MET A 15 -1.30 12.08 3.70
N MET A 16 -2.31 12.76 3.14
CA MET A 16 -3.47 13.15 3.94
C MET A 16 -4.08 11.86 4.54
N ALA A 17 -4.79 11.96 5.67
CA ALA A 17 -5.46 10.81 6.29
C ALA A 17 -6.13 9.93 5.21
N SER A 18 -5.81 8.63 5.19
CA SER A 18 -6.38 7.68 4.23
C SER A 18 -7.90 7.84 4.19
N TYR A 19 -8.47 8.01 2.99
CA TYR A 19 -9.92 8.20 2.86
C TYR A 19 -10.64 6.85 2.77
N LEU A 20 -9.92 5.77 2.44
CA LEU A 20 -10.37 4.38 2.54
C LEU A 20 -9.28 3.54 3.19
N THR A 21 -9.66 2.77 4.20
CA THR A 21 -8.81 1.81 4.91
C THR A 21 -9.60 0.51 5.06
N SER A 22 -8.95 -0.61 4.73
CA SER A 22 -9.49 -1.95 4.89
C SER A 22 -8.43 -2.89 5.43
N ASP A 23 -8.78 -3.65 6.47
CA ASP A 23 -7.93 -4.72 6.99
C ASP A 23 -8.50 -6.07 6.56
N VAL A 24 -7.73 -6.84 5.78
CA VAL A 24 -8.14 -8.14 5.26
C VAL A 24 -6.94 -9.08 5.17
N ASN A 25 -7.10 -10.30 5.70
CA ASN A 25 -6.07 -11.34 5.62
C ASN A 25 -4.68 -10.85 6.06
N ASN A 26 -4.63 -10.16 7.21
CA ASN A 26 -3.44 -9.51 7.78
C ASN A 26 -2.79 -8.42 6.90
N ALA A 27 -3.48 -7.95 5.85
CA ALA A 27 -3.06 -6.80 5.07
C ALA A 27 -3.85 -5.58 5.49
N SER A 28 -3.15 -4.47 5.72
CA SER A 28 -3.76 -3.14 5.75
C SER A 28 -3.65 -2.55 4.34
N ILE A 29 -4.80 -2.21 3.77
CA ILE A 29 -4.93 -1.63 2.43
C ILE A 29 -5.48 -0.23 2.60
N ASP A 30 -4.70 0.76 2.18
CA ASP A 30 -5.05 2.17 2.30
C ASP A 30 -5.14 2.80 0.93
N THR A 31 -6.09 3.72 0.75
CA THR A 31 -6.12 4.58 -0.41
C THR A 31 -6.30 6.03 0.03
N CYS A 32 -5.41 6.90 -0.46
CA CYS A 32 -5.34 8.31 -0.10
C CYS A 32 -5.07 9.19 -1.32
N TYR A 33 -5.31 10.49 -1.20
CA TYR A 33 -4.86 11.48 -2.18
C TYR A 33 -3.49 12.04 -1.77
N VAL A 34 -2.52 11.99 -2.68
CA VAL A 34 -1.16 12.48 -2.47
C VAL A 34 -0.98 13.79 -3.23
N LYS A 35 -0.84 14.88 -2.49
CA LYS A 35 -0.90 16.25 -3.02
C LYS A 35 0.29 16.59 -3.93
N GLU A 36 1.46 16.05 -3.62
CA GLU A 36 2.72 16.29 -4.33
C GLU A 36 2.67 15.80 -5.76
N VAL A 37 2.08 14.62 -5.99
CA VAL A 37 1.91 14.02 -7.31
C VAL A 37 0.53 14.27 -7.92
N LYS A 38 -0.39 14.86 -7.14
CA LYS A 38 -1.78 15.15 -7.51
C LYS A 38 -2.56 13.91 -7.97
N LYS A 39 -2.31 12.77 -7.35
CA LYS A 39 -2.95 11.49 -7.65
C LYS A 39 -3.43 10.82 -6.39
N TYR A 40 -4.41 9.95 -6.54
CA TYR A 40 -4.75 8.96 -5.54
C TYR A 40 -3.77 7.79 -5.63
N GLN A 41 -3.49 7.16 -4.50
CA GLN A 41 -2.59 6.00 -4.44
C GLN A 41 -3.17 4.94 -3.53
N THR A 42 -3.10 3.67 -3.94
CA THR A 42 -3.35 2.53 -3.06
C THR A 42 -2.02 2.01 -2.54
N GLY A 43 -1.87 1.97 -1.21
CA GLY A 43 -0.79 1.31 -0.51
C GLY A 43 -1.25 0.00 0.11
N ILE A 44 -0.36 -0.98 0.22
CA ILE A 44 -0.58 -2.22 0.97
C ILE A 44 0.59 -2.46 1.92
N SER A 45 0.29 -2.75 3.18
CA SER A 45 1.25 -3.29 4.16
C SER A 45 0.78 -4.67 4.59
N HIS A 46 1.68 -5.67 4.57
CA HIS A 46 1.39 -7.03 4.99
C HIS A 46 2.70 -7.76 5.35
N PRO A 47 2.75 -8.59 6.40
CA PRO A 47 3.97 -9.26 6.89
C PRO A 47 4.78 -10.01 5.83
N SER A 48 4.11 -10.71 4.92
CA SER A 48 4.77 -11.46 3.84
C SER A 48 5.34 -10.60 2.70
N PHE A 49 5.30 -9.27 2.77
CA PHE A 49 5.87 -8.40 1.74
C PHE A 49 6.66 -7.24 2.37
N ASN A 50 7.82 -6.95 1.78
CA ASN A 50 8.58 -5.72 2.03
C ASN A 50 8.82 -5.40 3.53
N GLU A 51 9.02 -6.44 4.35
CA GLU A 51 9.22 -6.27 5.81
C GLU A 51 8.14 -5.40 6.47
N GLU A 52 6.87 -5.60 6.11
CA GLU A 52 5.70 -4.81 6.55
C GLU A 52 5.68 -3.34 6.11
N HIS A 53 6.68 -2.86 5.37
CA HIS A 53 6.63 -1.52 4.80
C HIS A 53 5.58 -1.43 3.68
N TRP A 54 4.96 -0.26 3.57
CA TRP A 54 3.95 0.03 2.55
C TRP A 54 4.51 -0.13 1.14
N VAL A 55 3.79 -0.87 0.30
CA VAL A 55 4.01 -0.99 -1.13
C VAL A 55 2.91 -0.22 -1.84
N ILE A 56 3.27 0.79 -2.64
CA ILE A 56 2.30 1.54 -3.44
C ILE A 56 2.00 0.76 -4.71
N VAL A 57 0.83 0.14 -4.78
CA VAL A 57 0.50 -0.84 -5.82
C VAL A 57 -0.22 -0.24 -7.02
N GLU A 58 -0.76 0.98 -6.89
CA GLU A 58 -1.53 1.61 -7.96
C GLU A 58 -1.67 3.12 -7.73
N GLU A 59 -1.77 3.89 -8.82
CA GLU A 59 -2.13 5.31 -8.80
C GLU A 59 -3.38 5.57 -9.64
N TYR A 60 -4.15 6.59 -9.28
CA TYR A 60 -5.37 6.97 -9.97
C TYR A 60 -5.49 8.50 -10.08
N ASP A 61 -6.13 8.98 -11.14
CA ASP A 61 -6.30 10.41 -11.37
C ASP A 61 -7.55 10.98 -10.68
N ASP A 62 -8.52 10.13 -10.30
CA ASP A 62 -9.78 10.54 -9.69
C ASP A 62 -10.26 9.59 -8.56
N GLU A 63 -11.15 10.10 -7.72
CA GLU A 63 -11.65 9.39 -6.53
C GLU A 63 -12.48 8.14 -6.87
N ILE A 64 -13.22 8.17 -7.98
CA ILE A 64 -14.12 7.08 -8.37
C ILE A 64 -13.30 5.87 -8.80
N THR A 65 -12.29 6.09 -9.64
CA THR A 65 -11.35 5.04 -10.05
C THR A 65 -10.51 4.55 -8.87
N ALA A 66 -10.09 5.45 -7.97
CA ALA A 66 -9.38 5.09 -6.75
C ALA A 66 -10.20 4.21 -5.81
N LYS A 67 -11.49 4.51 -5.62
CA LYS A 67 -12.40 3.65 -4.83
C LYS A 67 -12.57 2.27 -5.48
N THR A 68 -12.75 2.23 -6.80
CA THR A 68 -12.88 0.98 -7.55
C THR A 68 -11.60 0.13 -7.45
N GLY A 69 -10.44 0.78 -7.51
CA GLY A 69 -9.14 0.15 -7.34
C GLY A 69 -8.92 -0.36 -5.91
N HIS A 70 -9.31 0.39 -4.89
CA HIS A 70 -9.29 -0.06 -3.50
C HIS A 70 -10.09 -1.36 -3.32
N GLU A 71 -11.34 -1.39 -3.77
CA GLU A 71 -12.20 -2.58 -3.69
C GLU A 71 -11.62 -3.78 -4.46
N LYS A 72 -10.93 -3.54 -5.59
CA LYS A 72 -10.23 -4.57 -6.34
C LYS A 72 -9.13 -5.23 -5.51
N TRP A 73 -8.32 -4.43 -4.79
CA TRP A 73 -7.24 -4.94 -3.93
C TRP A 73 -7.79 -5.67 -2.70
N VAL A 74 -8.82 -5.13 -2.06
CA VAL A 74 -9.51 -5.81 -0.95
C VAL A 74 -10.01 -7.18 -1.39
N LYS A 75 -10.78 -7.25 -2.49
CA LYS A 75 -11.30 -8.53 -3.02
C LYS A 75 -10.19 -9.50 -3.41
N ALA A 76 -9.06 -9.01 -3.89
CA ALA A 76 -7.91 -9.87 -4.19
C ALA A 76 -7.41 -10.54 -2.91
N PHE A 77 -7.19 -9.77 -1.84
CA PHE A 77 -6.69 -10.27 -0.55
C PHE A 77 -7.72 -11.09 0.24
N GLU A 78 -9.03 -10.80 0.09
CA GLU A 78 -10.12 -11.65 0.61
C GLU A 78 -10.08 -13.05 -0.01
N LYS A 79 -9.80 -13.13 -1.31
CA LYS A 79 -9.81 -14.38 -2.05
C LYS A 79 -8.53 -15.17 -1.81
N TRP A 80 -7.37 -14.55 -2.05
CA TRP A 80 -6.07 -15.16 -1.85
C TRP A 80 -4.96 -14.12 -1.79
N LEU A 81 -3.95 -14.39 -0.97
CA LEU A 81 -2.76 -13.57 -0.92
C LEU A 81 -2.01 -13.61 -2.28
N PRO A 82 -1.67 -12.48 -2.91
CA PRO A 82 -0.88 -12.45 -4.14
C PRO A 82 0.49 -13.14 -3.99
N LYS A 83 1.12 -13.50 -5.11
CA LYS A 83 2.50 -14.04 -5.10
C LYS A 83 3.56 -12.95 -5.03
N GLU A 84 3.22 -11.74 -5.47
CA GLU A 84 4.10 -10.59 -5.47
C GLU A 84 3.25 -9.30 -5.49
N LEU A 85 3.83 -8.22 -5.00
CA LEU A 85 3.33 -6.86 -5.13
C LEU A 85 4.37 -6.04 -5.89
N LYS A 86 3.91 -5.21 -6.83
CA LYS A 86 4.77 -4.29 -7.57
C LYS A 86 4.55 -2.88 -7.06
N ASP A 87 5.63 -2.23 -6.65
CA ASP A 87 5.64 -0.82 -6.31
C ASP A 87 5.67 0.02 -7.60
N VAL A 88 4.64 0.84 -7.81
CA VAL A 88 4.51 1.65 -9.02
C VAL A 88 5.36 2.92 -8.99
N ILE A 89 5.90 3.31 -7.82
CA ILE A 89 6.72 4.51 -7.64
C ILE A 89 8.18 4.23 -8.02
N ASN A 90 8.73 3.11 -7.54
CA ASN A 90 10.13 2.75 -7.77
C ASN A 90 10.30 1.54 -8.71
N ASN A 91 9.21 0.94 -9.20
CA ASN A 91 9.19 -0.21 -10.10
C ASN A 91 9.81 -1.49 -9.50
N THR A 92 9.91 -1.59 -8.17
CA THR A 92 10.39 -2.78 -7.45
C THR A 92 9.30 -3.82 -7.32
N ILE A 93 9.67 -5.10 -7.38
CA ILE A 93 8.75 -6.24 -7.16
C ILE A 93 9.10 -6.91 -5.85
N TYR A 94 8.16 -6.91 -4.91
CA TYR A 94 8.26 -7.60 -3.63
C TYR A 94 7.55 -8.94 -3.74
N LYS A 95 8.32 -10.02 -3.71
CA LYS A 95 7.77 -11.39 -3.72
C LYS A 95 7.22 -11.73 -2.35
N ARG A 96 6.16 -12.54 -2.33
CA ARG A 96 5.59 -13.06 -1.09
C ARG A 96 6.60 -13.96 -0.40
N GLU A 97 6.93 -13.62 0.83
CA GLU A 97 7.72 -14.47 1.72
C GLU A 97 6.81 -15.50 2.40
N PHE A 98 7.27 -16.74 2.45
CA PHE A 98 6.61 -17.80 3.21
C PHE A 98 7.33 -17.89 4.55
N PHE A 99 6.60 -17.59 5.63
CA PHE A 99 7.08 -17.91 6.96
C PHE A 99 6.75 -19.39 7.24
N GLU A 100 7.75 -20.14 7.69
CA GLU A 100 7.58 -21.53 8.19
C GLU A 100 6.88 -21.55 9.56
#